data_AF-A0A1E5WDM8-F1
#
_entry.id   AF-A0A1E5WDM8-F1
#
_cell.length_a   1.000
_cell.length_b   1.000
_cell.length_c   1.000
_cell.angle_alpha   90.00
_cell.angle_beta   90.00
_cell.angle_gamma   90.00
#
_symmetry.space_group_name_H-M   'P 1'
#
loop_
_entity.id
_entity.type
_entity.pdbx_description
1 polymer ?
#
loop_
_entity_poly.entity_id
_entity_poly.type
_entity_poly.pdbx_seq_one_letter_code
_entity_poly.pdbx_strand_id
1 'polypeptide(L)'
;MTTAAARPWCARRPPRPPPVRRSVASWEKDFCESRGVPWRKVTDPDVGLNADAEGSVARWDDSGAVEALLAAKKRYWAEINGGLKVAPPPGPGMYCDVIVEGGMDPELDAEYEAALRAMVAAWDENIKLQEAKLRDDFVPVATGWDVDA
;
A
#
# COMPACT_ATOMS: atom_id res chain seq x y z
N MET A 1 21.20 49.14 -17.95
CA MET A 1 21.42 48.53 -16.62
C MET A 1 20.18 48.82 -15.78
N THR A 2 19.30 47.83 -15.64
CA THR A 2 17.98 48.02 -15.01
C THR A 2 17.95 47.19 -13.74
N THR A 3 17.95 47.87 -12.58
CA THR A 3 18.05 47.25 -11.27
C THR A 3 16.70 46.65 -10.88
N ALA A 4 16.60 45.33 -10.78
CA ALA A 4 15.42 44.64 -10.30
C ALA A 4 15.35 44.76 -8.76
N ALA A 5 14.34 45.46 -8.25
CA ALA A 5 14.07 45.55 -6.83
C ALA A 5 13.55 44.20 -6.30
N ALA A 6 14.33 43.56 -5.42
CA ALA A 6 13.90 42.36 -4.71
C ALA A 6 12.80 42.72 -3.71
N ARG A 7 11.58 42.19 -3.90
CA ARG A 7 10.49 42.31 -2.93
C ARG A 7 10.72 41.27 -1.82
N PRO A 8 10.77 41.66 -0.53
CA PRO A 8 11.01 40.71 0.53
C PRO A 8 9.78 39.82 0.71
N TRP A 9 9.98 38.51 0.61
CA TRP A 9 9.01 37.49 0.96
C TRP A 9 8.77 37.49 2.48
N CYS A 10 8.03 38.47 2.97
CA CYS A 10 7.48 38.47 4.32
C CYS A 10 5.95 38.41 4.25
N ALA A 11 5.43 37.37 3.59
CA ALA A 11 4.06 36.94 3.82
C ALA A 11 4.01 36.22 5.17
N ARG A 12 3.37 36.85 6.16
CA ARG A 12 3.07 36.24 7.45
C ARG A 12 2.39 34.89 7.21
N ARG A 13 2.97 33.80 7.72
CA ARG A 13 2.28 32.51 7.76
C ARG A 13 0.94 32.72 8.49
N PRO A 14 -0.21 32.33 7.91
CA PRO A 14 -1.45 32.33 8.68
C PRO A 14 -1.26 31.47 9.93
N PRO A 15 -1.91 31.82 11.06
CA PRO A 15 -1.79 31.05 12.28
C PRO A 15 -2.15 29.59 11.97
N ARG A 16 -1.27 28.66 12.39
CA ARG A 16 -1.57 27.24 12.24
C ARG A 16 -2.89 26.99 12.97
N PRO A 17 -3.89 26.35 12.35
CA PRO A 17 -5.06 25.90 13.10
C PRO A 17 -4.58 25.05 14.28
N PRO A 18 -5.30 25.07 15.41
CA PRO A 18 -4.97 24.22 16.54
C PRO A 18 -4.84 22.77 16.05
N PRO A 19 -3.93 21.95 16.61
CA PRO A 19 -3.79 20.57 16.21
C PRO A 19 -5.16 19.91 16.41
N VAL A 20 -5.87 19.71 15.30
CA VAL A 20 -7.04 18.85 15.26
C VAL A 20 -6.49 17.52 15.73
N ARG A 21 -6.85 17.11 16.95
CA ARG A 21 -6.64 15.74 17.36
C ARG A 21 -7.39 14.94 16.32
N ARG A 22 -6.67 14.37 15.36
CA ARG A 22 -7.26 13.47 14.37
C ARG A 22 -7.63 12.23 15.15
N SER A 23 -8.78 12.27 15.83
CA SER A 23 -9.41 11.06 16.31
C SER A 23 -9.73 10.26 15.06
N VAL A 24 -9.12 9.09 14.96
CA VAL A 24 -9.44 8.07 13.95
C VAL A 24 -10.96 7.95 13.84
N ALA A 25 -11.46 7.92 12.61
CA ALA A 25 -12.90 7.85 12.37
C ALA A 25 -13.45 6.55 12.97
N SER A 26 -14.65 6.59 13.56
CA SER A 26 -15.22 5.41 14.25
C SER A 26 -15.30 4.19 13.33
N TRP A 27 -15.64 4.40 12.06
CA TRP A 27 -15.75 3.33 11.08
C TRP A 27 -14.45 2.55 10.88
N GLU A 28 -13.27 3.17 11.06
CA GLU A 28 -11.98 2.47 10.91
C GLU A 28 -11.79 1.46 12.04
N LYS A 29 -12.23 1.79 13.26
CA LYS A 29 -12.21 0.89 14.42
C LYS A 29 -13.18 -0.27 14.21
N ASP A 30 -14.42 0.07 13.84
CA ASP A 30 -15.49 -0.90 13.63
C ASP A 30 -15.11 -1.88 12.51
N PHE A 31 -14.47 -1.39 11.44
CA PHE A 31 -13.95 -2.23 10.37
C PHE A 31 -12.88 -3.20 10.86
N CYS A 32 -11.86 -2.71 11.57
CA CYS A 32 -10.79 -3.57 12.10
C CYS A 32 -11.36 -4.66 13.02
N GLU A 33 -12.27 -4.29 13.93
CA GLU A 33 -12.94 -5.25 14.82
C GLU A 33 -13.77 -6.27 14.04
N SER A 34 -14.52 -5.85 13.01
CA SER A 34 -15.29 -6.76 12.14
C SER A 34 -14.42 -7.77 11.38
N ARG A 35 -13.15 -7.41 11.11
CA ARG A 35 -12.16 -8.28 10.47
C ARG A 35 -11.35 -9.11 11.47
N GLY A 36 -11.69 -9.06 12.76
CA GLY A 36 -10.99 -9.79 13.82
C GLY A 36 -9.61 -9.20 14.16
N VAL A 37 -9.34 -7.94 13.79
CA VAL A 37 -8.11 -7.22 14.09
C VAL A 37 -8.39 -6.25 15.25
N PRO A 38 -7.97 -6.56 16.49
CA PRO A 38 -8.18 -5.66 17.61
C PRO A 38 -7.55 -4.30 17.33
N TRP A 39 -8.30 -3.22 17.59
CA TRP A 39 -7.85 -1.85 17.33
C TRP A 39 -6.48 -1.55 17.96
N ARG A 40 -6.22 -2.12 19.15
CA ARG A 40 -4.91 -2.05 19.82
C ARG A 40 -3.77 -2.55 18.94
N LYS A 41 -3.91 -3.65 18.19
CA LYS A 41 -2.84 -4.13 17.29
C LYS A 41 -2.51 -3.15 16.16
N VAL A 42 -3.47 -2.31 15.77
CA VAL A 42 -3.29 -1.32 14.69
C VAL A 42 -2.63 -0.05 15.24
N THR A 43 -3.00 0.36 16.46
CA THR A 43 -2.53 1.62 17.05
C THR A 43 -1.31 1.49 17.93
N ASP A 44 -1.03 0.29 18.44
CA ASP A 44 0.07 0.06 19.36
C ASP A 44 1.37 -0.07 18.55
N PRO A 45 2.27 0.93 18.65
CA PRO A 45 3.52 0.92 17.91
C PRO A 45 4.43 -0.25 18.32
N ASP A 46 4.26 -0.79 19.53
CA ASP A 46 5.07 -1.86 20.11
C ASP A 46 4.52 -3.26 19.72
N VAL A 47 3.28 -3.35 19.23
CA VAL A 47 2.62 -4.60 18.80
C VAL A 47 2.45 -4.68 17.28
N GLY A 48 2.62 -3.56 16.58
CA GLY A 48 2.55 -3.48 15.11
C GLY A 48 3.73 -4.14 14.39
N LEU A 49 4.09 -3.65 13.21
CA LEU A 49 5.14 -4.19 12.33
C LEU A 49 6.55 -4.35 12.98
N ASN A 50 6.73 -3.94 14.24
CA ASN A 50 7.99 -3.89 14.97
C ASN A 50 7.86 -4.20 16.46
N ALA A 51 7.31 -5.35 16.84
CA ALA A 51 7.56 -5.84 18.18
C ALA A 51 9.01 -6.37 18.26
N ASP A 52 9.98 -5.48 18.52
CA ASP A 52 11.34 -5.61 19.09
C ASP A 52 12.22 -6.82 18.75
N ALA A 53 11.80 -7.68 17.84
CA ALA A 53 12.47 -8.89 17.45
C ALA A 53 13.50 -8.58 16.37
N GLU A 54 14.67 -9.19 16.50
CA GLU A 54 15.68 -9.23 15.46
C GLU A 54 15.05 -9.82 14.19
N GLY A 55 15.06 -9.06 13.09
CA GLY A 55 14.39 -9.44 11.82
C GLY A 55 12.99 -8.87 11.60
N SER A 56 12.47 -8.00 12.49
CA SER A 56 11.19 -7.31 12.27
C SER A 56 11.17 -6.45 11.01
N VAL A 57 9.99 -6.35 10.38
CA VAL A 57 9.80 -5.76 9.05
C VAL A 57 10.25 -4.30 8.98
N ALA A 58 10.03 -3.47 10.00
CA ALA A 58 10.52 -2.09 9.93
C ALA A 58 11.94 -1.88 10.44
N ARG A 59 12.68 -2.95 10.75
CA ARG A 59 14.14 -2.91 10.77
C ARG A 59 14.76 -3.36 9.44
N TRP A 60 13.97 -3.72 8.44
CA TRP A 60 14.50 -4.07 7.13
C TRP A 60 15.15 -2.85 6.49
N ASP A 61 16.31 -3.09 5.87
CA ASP A 61 17.01 -2.08 5.10
C ASP A 61 16.29 -1.86 3.77
N ASP A 62 15.64 -0.71 3.63
CA ASP A 62 14.91 -0.30 2.44
C ASP A 62 15.77 0.49 1.43
N SER A 63 17.08 0.60 1.66
CA SER A 63 18.01 1.34 0.80
C SER A 63 17.93 0.90 -0.66
N GLY A 64 17.80 -0.40 -0.93
CA GLY A 64 17.63 -0.94 -2.28
C GLY A 64 16.36 -0.44 -2.98
N ALA A 65 15.26 -0.28 -2.25
CA ALA A 65 14.01 0.28 -2.80
C ALA A 65 14.15 1.77 -3.13
N VAL A 66 14.83 2.52 -2.26
CA VAL A 66 15.14 3.94 -2.48
C VAL A 66 16.00 4.12 -3.73
N GLU A 67 17.05 3.33 -3.89
CA GLU A 67 17.93 3.39 -5.07
C GLU A 67 17.18 3.05 -6.36
N ALA A 68 16.36 2.00 -6.34
CA ALA A 68 15.55 1.60 -7.48
C ALA A 68 14.58 2.71 -7.91
N LEU A 69 13.91 3.36 -6.95
CA LEU A 69 12.98 4.47 -7.20
C LEU A 69 13.71 5.67 -7.80
N LEU A 70 14.87 6.05 -7.25
CA LEU A 70 15.66 7.17 -7.77
C LEU A 70 16.18 6.88 -9.19
N ALA A 71 16.59 5.64 -9.47
CA ALA A 71 16.99 5.22 -10.81
C ALA A 71 15.82 5.28 -11.79
N ALA A 72 14.63 4.80 -11.40
CA ALA A 72 13.41 4.88 -12.21
C ALA A 72 13.02 6.33 -12.52
N LYS A 73 13.08 7.22 -11.52
CA LYS A 73 12.85 8.66 -11.72
C LYS A 73 13.82 9.28 -12.72
N LYS A 74 15.11 8.93 -12.65
CA LYS A 74 16.12 9.41 -13.63
C LYS A 74 15.81 8.92 -15.05
N ARG A 75 15.42 7.66 -15.21
CA ARG A 75 15.00 7.09 -16.51
C ARG A 75 13.83 7.84 -17.10
N TYR A 76 12.76 8.00 -16.31
CA TYR A 76 11.56 8.71 -16.71
C TYR A 76 11.88 10.16 -17.11
N TRP A 77 12.68 10.86 -16.29
CA TRP A 77 13.09 12.22 -16.60
C TRP A 77 13.91 12.33 -17.89
N ALA A 78 14.81 11.37 -18.15
CA ALA A 78 15.57 11.33 -19.40
C ALA A 78 14.65 11.09 -20.60
N GLU A 79 13.70 10.17 -20.49
CA GLU A 79 12.75 9.82 -21.56
C GLU A 79 11.91 11.03 -21.98
N ILE A 80 11.29 11.74 -21.04
CA ILE A 80 10.43 12.89 -21.34
C ILE A 80 11.21 14.10 -21.89
N ASN A 81 12.51 14.18 -21.65
CA ASN A 81 13.36 15.29 -22.10
C ASN A 81 14.25 14.94 -23.32
N GLY A 82 14.01 13.79 -23.97
CA GLY A 82 14.80 13.37 -25.14
C GLY A 82 16.26 13.00 -24.83
N GLY A 83 16.56 12.66 -23.58
CA GLY A 83 17.89 12.26 -23.12
C GLY A 83 18.32 10.87 -23.61
N LEU A 84 19.61 10.57 -23.49
CA LEU A 84 20.18 9.25 -23.80
C LEU A 84 19.45 8.13 -23.04
N LYS A 85 19.19 7.01 -23.72
CA LYS A 85 18.59 5.80 -23.13
C LYS A 85 19.40 5.35 -21.92
N VAL A 86 18.85 5.56 -20.72
CA VAL A 86 19.38 5.04 -19.46
C VAL A 86 19.23 3.52 -19.47
N ALA A 87 20.18 2.79 -18.85
CA ALA A 87 20.14 1.33 -18.78
C ALA A 87 18.77 0.86 -18.24
N PRO A 88 18.13 -0.14 -18.89
CA PRO A 88 16.83 -0.63 -18.46
C PRO A 88 16.89 -1.18 -17.03
N PRO A 89 15.74 -1.22 -16.32
CA PRO A 89 15.69 -1.94 -15.05
C PRO A 89 16.12 -3.40 -15.26
N PRO A 90 16.67 -4.03 -14.21
CA PRO A 90 16.88 -5.47 -14.24
C PRO A 90 15.56 -6.17 -14.56
N GLY A 91 15.64 -7.26 -15.32
CA GLY A 91 14.47 -8.04 -15.66
C GLY A 91 13.76 -8.53 -14.39
N PRO A 92 12.43 -8.72 -14.40
CA PRO A 92 11.67 -9.13 -13.23
C PRO A 92 12.15 -10.47 -12.63
N GLY A 93 12.79 -11.33 -13.41
CA GLY A 93 13.39 -12.58 -12.94
C GLY A 93 14.87 -12.49 -12.54
N MET A 94 15.52 -11.31 -12.60
CA MET A 94 16.97 -11.21 -12.34
C MET A 94 17.34 -11.51 -10.88
N TYR A 95 16.41 -11.28 -9.95
CA TYR A 95 16.58 -11.58 -8.52
C TYR A 95 15.76 -12.79 -8.07
N CYS A 96 15.08 -13.46 -8.99
CA CYS A 96 14.43 -14.72 -8.69
C CYS A 96 15.47 -15.83 -8.86
N ASP A 97 15.70 -16.60 -7.80
CA ASP A 97 16.51 -17.81 -7.91
C ASP A 97 15.87 -18.74 -8.94
N VAL A 98 16.70 -19.31 -9.80
CA VAL A 98 16.27 -20.36 -10.71
C VAL A 98 15.96 -21.57 -9.84
N ILE A 99 14.68 -21.77 -9.55
CA ILE A 99 14.19 -23.03 -8.99
C ILE A 99 14.43 -24.07 -10.08
N VAL A 100 15.53 -24.81 -9.96
CA VAL A 100 15.78 -25.97 -10.82
C VAL A 100 14.62 -26.91 -10.56
N GLU A 101 13.97 -27.38 -11.63
CA GLU A 101 12.90 -28.40 -11.62
C GLU A 101 13.46 -29.76 -11.12
N GLY A 102 13.99 -29.79 -9.91
CA GLY A 102 14.24 -31.02 -9.18
C GLY A 102 12.90 -31.49 -8.65
N GLY A 103 12.26 -32.38 -9.41
CA GLY A 103 10.97 -33.02 -9.15
C GLY A 103 10.28 -32.56 -7.88
N MET A 104 9.41 -31.56 -8.02
CA MET A 104 8.51 -31.15 -6.95
C MET A 104 7.81 -32.39 -6.41
N ASP A 105 7.82 -32.54 -5.09
CA ASP A 105 7.22 -33.71 -4.45
C ASP A 105 5.75 -33.78 -4.87
N PRO A 106 5.31 -34.86 -5.55
CA PRO A 106 3.93 -34.96 -6.05
C PRO A 106 2.89 -34.88 -4.93
N GLU A 107 3.27 -35.20 -3.68
CA GLU A 107 2.41 -35.02 -2.52
C GLU A 107 2.25 -33.52 -2.17
N LEU A 108 3.34 -32.76 -2.20
CA LEU A 108 3.34 -31.32 -1.97
C LEU A 108 2.56 -30.56 -3.05
N ASP A 109 2.70 -30.97 -4.32
CA ASP A 109 1.92 -30.43 -5.44
C ASP A 109 0.42 -30.66 -5.24
N ALA A 110 0.03 -31.88 -4.85
CA ALA A 110 -1.37 -32.22 -4.62
C ALA A 110 -1.96 -31.43 -3.45
N GLU A 111 -1.18 -31.24 -2.37
CA GLU A 111 -1.59 -30.42 -1.23
C GLU A 111 -1.78 -28.96 -1.63
N TYR A 112 -0.85 -28.39 -2.40
CA TYR A 112 -0.94 -27.01 -2.88
C TYR A 112 -2.18 -26.79 -3.77
N GLU A 113 -2.43 -27.69 -4.72
CA GLU A 113 -3.61 -27.66 -5.59
C GLU A 113 -4.92 -27.79 -4.79
N ALA A 114 -4.94 -28.66 -3.77
CA ALA A 114 -6.10 -28.79 -2.88
C ALA A 114 -6.33 -27.50 -2.06
N ALA A 115 -5.27 -26.90 -1.53
CA ALA A 115 -5.34 -25.64 -0.79
C ALA A 115 -5.82 -24.48 -1.68
N LEU A 116 -5.35 -24.39 -2.92
CA LEU A 116 -5.81 -23.43 -3.93
C LEU A 116 -7.31 -23.57 -4.19
N ARG A 117 -7.79 -24.80 -4.42
CA ARG A 117 -9.22 -25.07 -4.62
C ARG A 117 -10.06 -24.69 -3.41
N ALA A 118 -9.60 -25.02 -2.21
CA ALA A 118 -10.28 -24.65 -0.98
C ALA A 118 -10.35 -23.12 -0.79
N MET A 119 -9.26 -22.40 -1.09
CA MET A 119 -9.22 -20.94 -1.04
C MET A 119 -10.20 -20.31 -2.03
N VAL A 120 -10.23 -20.80 -3.28
CA VAL A 120 -11.17 -20.30 -4.31
C VAL A 120 -12.62 -20.55 -3.89
N ALA A 121 -12.93 -21.75 -3.39
CA ALA A 121 -14.27 -22.06 -2.90
C ALA A 121 -14.69 -21.14 -1.74
N ALA A 122 -13.78 -20.91 -0.77
CA ALA A 122 -14.03 -19.98 0.34
C ALA A 122 -14.21 -18.54 -0.14
N TRP A 123 -13.50 -18.12 -1.17
CA TRP A 123 -13.64 -16.80 -1.77
C TRP A 123 -15.00 -16.64 -2.45
N ASP A 124 -15.43 -17.62 -3.24
CA ASP A 124 -16.75 -17.63 -3.88
C ASP A 124 -17.89 -17.62 -2.85
N GLU A 125 -17.76 -18.39 -1.76
CA GLU A 125 -18.72 -18.36 -0.65
C GLU A 125 -18.76 -17.00 0.03
N ASN A 126 -17.60 -16.38 0.27
CA ASN A 126 -17.52 -15.05 0.86
C ASN A 126 -18.16 -13.99 -0.06
N ILE A 127 -17.95 -14.07 -1.38
CA ILE A 127 -18.62 -13.19 -2.35
C ILE A 127 -20.14 -13.35 -2.25
N LYS A 128 -20.65 -14.59 -2.27
CA LYS A 128 -22.09 -14.86 -2.14
C LYS A 128 -22.65 -14.34 -0.81
N LEU A 129 -21.91 -14.50 0.28
CA LEU A 129 -22.29 -13.97 1.60
C LEU A 129 -22.29 -12.43 1.62
N GLN A 130 -21.33 -11.79 0.95
CA GLN A 130 -21.30 -10.34 0.82
C GLN A 130 -22.47 -9.83 -0.04
N GLU A 131 -22.74 -10.47 -1.18
CA GLU A 131 -23.89 -10.14 -2.03
C GLU A 131 -25.22 -10.34 -1.30
N ALA A 132 -25.35 -11.41 -0.51
CA ALA A 132 -26.53 -11.63 0.31
C ALA A 132 -26.68 -10.59 1.43
N LYS A 133 -25.58 -10.20 2.10
CA LYS A 133 -25.58 -9.11 3.09
C LYS A 133 -25.90 -7.74 2.48
N LEU A 134 -25.51 -7.51 1.23
CA LEU A 134 -25.78 -6.27 0.50
C LEU A 134 -27.25 -6.14 0.05
N ARG A 135 -28.04 -7.21 0.11
CA ARG A 135 -29.39 -7.24 -0.49
C ARG A 135 -30.54 -6.69 0.36
N ASP A 136 -30.35 -6.28 1.62
CA ASP A 136 -31.51 -5.86 2.45
C ASP A 136 -31.46 -4.47 3.12
N ASP A 137 -30.31 -3.79 3.25
CA ASP A 137 -30.27 -2.55 4.05
C ASP A 137 -29.51 -1.36 3.42
N PHE A 138 -29.05 -1.45 2.17
CA PHE A 138 -28.34 -0.32 1.56
C PHE A 138 -29.31 0.78 1.10
N VAL A 139 -29.64 1.68 2.02
CA VAL A 139 -30.12 3.03 1.69
C VAL A 139 -28.88 3.85 1.34
N PRO A 140 -28.72 4.34 0.09
CA PRO A 140 -27.59 5.19 -0.25
C PRO A 140 -27.64 6.45 0.64
N VAL A 141 -26.67 6.59 1.55
CA VAL A 141 -26.44 7.85 2.24
C VAL A 141 -25.70 8.73 1.24
N ALA A 142 -26.31 9.85 0.85
CA ALA A 142 -25.68 10.82 -0.04
C ALA A 142 -24.34 11.28 0.58
N THR A 143 -23.22 10.77 0.05
CA THR A 143 -21.87 11.06 0.54
C THR A 143 -21.38 12.44 0.09
N GLY A 144 -22.18 13.15 -0.71
CA GLY A 144 -21.83 14.43 -1.32
C GLY A 144 -20.89 14.30 -2.52
N TRP A 145 -20.63 13.07 -3.00
CA TRP A 145 -19.81 12.80 -4.19
C TRP A 145 -20.63 12.68 -5.50
N ASP A 146 -21.97 12.63 -5.39
CA ASP A 146 -22.91 12.68 -6.52
C ASP A 146 -23.35 14.13 -6.81
N VAL A 147 -22.40 15.06 -6.86
CA VAL A 147 -22.62 16.33 -7.54
C VAL A 147 -22.05 16.20 -8.93
N ASP A 148 -22.95 15.92 -9.87
CA ASP A 148 -22.68 15.81 -11.30
C ASP A 148 -21.85 17.00 -11.83
N ALA A 149 -20.99 16.68 -12.80
CA ALA A 149 -20.33 17.64 -13.68
C ALA A 149 -21.35 18.38 -14.57
#